data_AF-A0AAV2ELA0-F1
#
_entry.id   AF-A0AAV2ELA0-F1
#
_cell.length_a   1.000
_cell.length_b   1.000
_cell.length_c   1.000
_cell.angle_alpha   90.00
_cell.angle_beta   90.00
_cell.angle_gamma   90.00
#
_symmetry.space_group_name_H-M   'P 1'
#
loop_
_entity.id
_entity.type
_entity.pdbx_description
1 polymer ?
#
loop_
_entity_poly.entity_id
_entity_poly.type
_entity_poly.pdbx_seq_one_letter_code
_entity_poly.pdbx_strand_id
1 'polypeptide(L)'
;MALVILEYFHPLRNGFQSLLDADSGIWFLGYGCRWATLLSLLLIIVFHFSRRLLFSLFASSSSSSSSSRPSPISAAAPNPLSPSGSNPESRSSELVSEADLKFLVKNLDEVDESESWEDVIDKRNNLLHYNAKCCKPKNAPVKYLSVTVFENCSPELLRDFYMDNNYRKQWDKTVVEHEQLQVDRSNGIEIGRTIKKFPLLTPREYILAWRLWEGKDKTYYCFIKECEHPSAPLQKKCVRVRYFRSGWRIRKVPGRDASEIKMYHQEDAGLNVEMAKLAFARGIWSYVCKMHAALCKYPSSSQIGSDSASALSLVQKIPSGIEAMDSCLKDTPESPAIATASLGISMTASRKKKLERRPSGKVVANGLLLIGGVICLSRGNCSLGAKVAMGYLLSKLGKRNARQSGTDRG
;
A
#
# COMPACT_ATOMS: atom_id res chain seq x y z
N MET A 1 4.07 -0.57 5.24
CA MET A 1 3.91 0.78 4.64
C MET A 1 3.00 0.76 3.40
N ALA A 2 2.38 -0.36 3.01
CA ALA A 2 1.87 -0.53 1.65
C ALA A 2 0.40 -0.14 1.39
N LEU A 3 -0.40 0.18 2.40
CA LEU A 3 -1.68 0.87 2.18
C LEU A 3 -1.51 2.38 2.32
N VAL A 4 -1.04 3.02 1.25
CA VAL A 4 -1.19 4.47 1.02
C VAL A 4 -2.25 4.66 -0.06
N ILE A 5 -3.50 4.50 0.34
CA ILE A 5 -4.65 4.62 -0.56
C ILE A 5 -5.32 5.98 -0.33
N LEU A 6 -5.14 6.86 -1.31
CA LEU A 6 -6.02 8.00 -1.63
C LEU A 6 -6.17 9.14 -0.58
N GLU A 7 -5.08 9.78 -0.13
CA GLU A 7 -5.19 11.18 0.37
C GLU A 7 -5.59 12.20 -0.74
N TYR A 8 -5.64 11.78 -2.01
CA TYR A 8 -5.83 12.65 -3.18
C TYR A 8 -7.29 12.98 -3.59
N PHE A 9 -8.31 12.52 -2.87
CA PHE A 9 -9.71 12.92 -3.13
C PHE A 9 -10.20 14.10 -2.27
N HIS A 10 -9.29 14.93 -1.73
CA HIS A 10 -9.65 16.05 -0.85
C HIS A 10 -8.94 17.40 -1.09
N PRO A 11 -8.80 17.87 -2.35
CA PRO A 11 -8.69 19.31 -2.61
C PRO A 11 -9.67 19.82 -3.68
N LEU A 12 -10.99 19.70 -3.43
CA LEU A 12 -12.03 20.42 -4.19
C LEU A 12 -12.78 21.49 -3.37
N ARG A 13 -12.27 21.83 -2.17
CA ARG A 13 -12.90 22.83 -1.28
C ARG A 13 -12.19 24.19 -1.27
N ASN A 14 -10.87 24.24 -1.47
CA ASN A 14 -10.10 25.49 -1.30
C ASN A 14 -9.76 26.21 -2.61
N GLY A 15 -9.91 25.55 -3.77
CA GLY A 15 -9.78 26.19 -5.08
C GLY A 15 -11.03 26.97 -5.54
N PHE A 16 -12.14 26.88 -4.80
CA PHE A 16 -13.38 27.58 -5.14
C PHE A 16 -13.42 29.02 -4.63
N GLN A 17 -12.70 29.37 -3.56
CA GLN A 17 -12.73 30.73 -3.04
C GLN A 17 -11.88 31.69 -3.90
N SER A 18 -10.69 31.26 -4.33
CA SER A 18 -9.84 32.04 -5.25
C SER A 18 -10.35 32.14 -6.69
N LEU A 19 -11.49 31.50 -7.00
CA LEU A 19 -12.16 31.57 -8.31
C LEU A 19 -13.46 32.38 -8.26
N LEU A 20 -13.85 32.88 -7.07
CA LEU A 20 -15.06 33.71 -6.89
C LEU A 20 -14.74 35.21 -6.82
N ASP A 21 -13.51 35.59 -6.49
CA ASP A 21 -13.06 36.99 -6.46
C ASP A 21 -12.52 37.49 -7.82
N ALA A 22 -12.60 36.67 -8.87
CA ALA A 22 -11.99 36.95 -10.17
C ALA A 22 -12.79 36.44 -11.39
N ASP A 23 -14.06 36.85 -11.53
CA ASP A 23 -14.59 37.20 -12.87
C ASP A 23 -15.88 38.05 -12.81
N SER A 24 -15.75 39.38 -12.78
CA SER A 24 -16.85 40.31 -13.00
C SER A 24 -17.18 40.42 -14.50
N GLY A 25 -17.55 39.30 -15.14
CA GLY A 25 -17.52 39.21 -16.62
C GLY A 25 -18.47 38.23 -17.32
N ILE A 26 -19.24 37.36 -16.65
CA ILE A 26 -20.06 36.32 -17.34
C ILE A 26 -21.48 36.18 -16.78
N TRP A 27 -22.37 37.12 -17.12
CA TRP A 27 -23.79 37.10 -16.70
C TRP A 27 -24.79 36.47 -17.70
N PHE A 28 -24.35 36.00 -18.88
CA PHE A 28 -25.28 35.64 -19.98
C PHE A 28 -25.29 34.17 -20.48
N LEU A 29 -24.57 33.23 -19.82
CA LEU A 29 -24.65 31.79 -20.16
C LEU A 29 -25.08 30.87 -18.98
N GLY A 30 -25.60 31.44 -17.89
CA GLY A 30 -25.79 30.72 -16.62
C GLY A 30 -27.00 29.78 -16.50
N TYR A 31 -28.06 29.93 -17.32
CA TYR A 31 -29.33 29.24 -17.04
C TYR A 31 -29.38 27.78 -17.49
N GLY A 32 -29.02 27.46 -18.75
CA GLY A 32 -29.18 26.10 -19.31
C GLY A 32 -28.38 25.01 -18.58
N CYS A 33 -27.11 25.29 -18.24
CA CYS A 33 -26.24 24.32 -17.57
C CYS A 33 -26.69 23.97 -16.14
N ARG A 34 -27.32 24.91 -15.41
CA ARG A 34 -27.79 24.68 -14.02
C ARG A 34 -28.99 23.72 -13.98
N TRP A 35 -29.90 23.82 -14.94
CA TRP A 35 -31.01 22.88 -15.05
C TRP A 35 -30.54 21.47 -15.44
N ALA A 36 -29.56 21.36 -16.35
CA ALA A 36 -29.01 20.06 -16.74
C ALA A 36 -28.34 19.32 -15.56
N THR A 37 -27.58 20.02 -14.70
CA THR A 37 -26.98 19.42 -13.50
C THR A 37 -28.02 19.06 -12.44
N LEU A 38 -29.02 19.91 -12.20
CA LEU A 38 -30.13 19.61 -11.27
C LEU A 38 -30.96 18.40 -11.73
N LEU A 39 -31.29 18.30 -13.03
CA LEU A 39 -32.03 17.17 -13.59
C LEU A 39 -31.22 15.86 -13.49
N SER A 40 -29.90 15.93 -13.70
CA SER A 40 -29.01 14.76 -13.54
C SER A 40 -28.95 14.27 -12.10
N LEU A 41 -28.84 15.18 -11.13
CA LEU A 41 -28.86 14.84 -9.70
C LEU A 41 -30.22 14.28 -9.27
N LEU A 42 -31.32 14.86 -9.76
CA LEU A 42 -32.67 14.36 -9.50
C LEU A 42 -32.86 12.93 -10.00
N LEU A 43 -32.42 12.62 -11.23
CA LEU A 43 -32.48 11.27 -11.79
C LEU A 43 -31.65 10.25 -10.99
N ILE A 44 -30.47 10.65 -10.50
CA ILE A 44 -29.65 9.81 -9.60
C ILE A 44 -30.39 9.54 -8.29
N ILE A 45 -30.97 10.56 -7.66
CA ILE A 45 -31.73 10.41 -6.41
C ILE A 45 -32.95 9.50 -6.61
N VAL A 46 -33.73 9.69 -7.69
CA VAL A 46 -34.88 8.85 -8.03
C VAL A 46 -34.46 7.40 -8.31
N PHE A 47 -33.32 7.17 -8.96
CA PHE A 47 -32.79 5.83 -9.20
C PHE A 47 -32.33 5.13 -7.90
N HIS A 48 -31.75 5.87 -6.96
CA HIS A 48 -31.39 5.33 -5.65
C HIS A 48 -32.63 5.04 -4.77
N PHE A 49 -33.65 5.90 -4.80
CA PHE A 49 -34.90 5.67 -4.07
C PHE A 49 -35.72 4.50 -4.64
N SER A 50 -35.84 4.39 -5.98
CA SER A 50 -36.57 3.28 -6.61
C SER A 50 -35.89 1.93 -6.34
N ARG A 51 -34.55 1.86 -6.38
CA ARG A 51 -33.80 0.68 -5.91
C ARG A 51 -34.08 0.37 -4.44
N ARG A 52 -34.09 1.36 -3.55
CA ARG A 52 -34.32 1.13 -2.11
C ARG A 52 -35.74 0.64 -1.81
N LEU A 53 -36.74 1.14 -2.54
CA LEU A 53 -38.12 0.67 -2.47
C LEU A 53 -38.28 -0.76 -3.02
N LEU A 54 -37.69 -1.05 -4.19
CA LEU A 54 -37.69 -2.41 -4.76
C LEU A 54 -37.03 -3.43 -3.82
N PHE A 55 -35.90 -3.10 -3.19
CA PHE A 55 -35.26 -3.98 -2.20
C PHE A 55 -36.08 -4.15 -0.90
N SER A 56 -36.96 -3.21 -0.55
CA SER A 56 -37.87 -3.37 0.59
C SER A 56 -39.05 -4.31 0.30
N LEU A 57 -39.55 -4.33 -0.94
CA LEU A 57 -40.69 -5.15 -1.35
C LEU A 57 -40.34 -6.63 -1.60
N PHE A 58 -39.06 -6.96 -1.79
CA PHE A 58 -38.59 -8.35 -1.96
C PHE A 58 -37.94 -8.95 -0.71
N ALA A 59 -38.00 -8.27 0.44
CA ALA A 59 -37.39 -8.70 1.70
C ALA A 59 -38.42 -9.04 2.79
N SER A 60 -39.64 -9.47 2.42
CA SER A 60 -40.75 -9.69 3.37
C SER A 60 -41.55 -10.97 3.08
N SER A 61 -40.87 -12.12 3.06
CA SER A 61 -41.54 -13.44 3.07
C SER A 61 -40.58 -14.60 3.38
N SER A 62 -40.42 -14.96 4.66
CA SER A 62 -40.34 -16.35 5.17
C SER A 62 -39.79 -16.42 6.62
N SER A 63 -40.69 -16.56 7.60
CA SER A 63 -40.38 -17.27 8.85
C SER A 63 -41.68 -17.62 9.59
N SER A 64 -42.10 -18.88 9.48
CA SER A 64 -43.16 -19.46 10.31
C SER A 64 -42.62 -20.68 11.05
N SER A 65 -42.95 -20.71 12.33
CA SER A 65 -42.54 -21.65 13.37
C SER A 65 -42.84 -23.13 13.11
N SER A 66 -42.05 -24.01 13.74
CA SER A 66 -42.62 -25.14 14.48
C SER A 66 -41.75 -25.52 15.68
N SER A 67 -42.40 -25.87 16.78
CA SER A 67 -41.80 -26.20 18.07
C SER A 67 -42.10 -27.64 18.48
N SER A 68 -41.12 -28.38 19.02
CA SER A 68 -41.40 -29.55 19.86
C SER A 68 -40.27 -29.86 20.84
N ARG A 69 -40.67 -30.13 22.08
CA ARG A 69 -39.93 -30.84 23.15
C ARG A 69 -40.88 -31.94 23.64
N PRO A 70 -40.36 -33.07 24.13
CA PRO A 70 -40.44 -33.30 25.57
C PRO A 70 -39.14 -33.82 26.18
N SER A 71 -39.19 -34.11 27.49
CA SER A 71 -38.04 -34.25 28.41
C SER A 71 -37.74 -35.74 28.78
N PRO A 72 -37.27 -36.12 29.99
CA PRO A 72 -35.88 -36.57 30.15
C PRO A 72 -35.71 -37.97 30.81
N ILE A 73 -34.54 -38.59 30.69
CA ILE A 73 -34.13 -39.73 31.55
C ILE A 73 -32.65 -39.58 31.95
N SER A 74 -32.35 -39.82 33.23
CA SER A 74 -31.00 -39.80 33.83
C SER A 74 -30.37 -41.19 33.90
N ALA A 75 -29.03 -41.29 33.81
CA ALA A 75 -28.25 -42.25 34.63
C ALA A 75 -26.72 -41.97 34.59
N ALA A 76 -26.14 -41.87 35.79
CA ALA A 76 -24.80 -42.27 36.24
C ALA A 76 -23.55 -42.28 35.32
N ALA A 77 -22.48 -41.65 35.80
CA ALA A 77 -21.09 -42.06 35.54
C ALA A 77 -20.68 -43.25 36.44
N PRO A 78 -19.58 -43.97 36.14
CA PRO A 78 -18.30 -43.58 36.74
C PRO A 78 -17.05 -43.68 35.83
N ASN A 79 -16.01 -42.96 36.25
CA ASN A 79 -14.61 -43.00 35.79
C ASN A 79 -13.87 -44.27 36.25
N PRO A 80 -12.55 -44.45 35.96
CA PRO A 80 -11.74 -44.08 34.77
C PRO A 80 -10.95 -45.29 34.20
N LEU A 81 -10.26 -45.14 33.07
CA LEU A 81 -8.98 -45.83 32.78
C LEU A 81 -8.29 -45.23 31.56
N SER A 82 -7.04 -44.78 31.72
CA SER A 82 -6.16 -44.37 30.62
C SER A 82 -5.53 -45.59 29.94
N PRO A 83 -5.10 -45.45 28.68
CA PRO A 83 -3.67 -45.61 28.47
C PRO A 83 -3.02 -44.52 27.60
N SER A 84 -1.77 -44.25 27.94
CA SER A 84 -0.74 -43.53 27.18
C SER A 84 -1.00 -43.26 25.69
N GLY A 85 -1.29 -42.01 25.36
CA GLY A 85 -0.97 -41.42 24.07
C GLY A 85 0.01 -40.27 24.31
N SER A 86 1.26 -40.42 23.88
CA SER A 86 2.28 -39.36 24.00
C SER A 86 1.80 -38.12 23.27
N ASN A 87 1.41 -37.09 24.01
CA ASN A 87 1.09 -35.79 23.45
C ASN A 87 2.36 -35.27 22.74
N PRO A 88 2.38 -35.09 21.41
CA PRO A 88 3.50 -34.42 20.78
C PRO A 88 3.46 -32.99 21.31
N GLU A 89 4.45 -32.62 22.13
CA GLU A 89 4.59 -31.26 22.61
C GLU A 89 4.42 -30.32 21.43
N SER A 90 3.39 -29.47 21.49
CA SER A 90 3.18 -28.45 20.51
C SER A 90 4.40 -27.54 20.57
N ARG A 91 5.34 -27.73 19.63
CA ARG A 91 6.39 -26.76 19.33
C ARG A 91 5.68 -25.47 18.94
N SER A 92 5.44 -24.64 19.94
CA SER A 92 4.98 -23.27 19.81
C SER A 92 6.03 -22.55 18.98
N SER A 93 5.82 -22.56 17.67
CA SER A 93 6.73 -21.94 16.73
C SER A 93 6.79 -20.46 17.08
N GLU A 94 7.98 -20.02 17.50
CA GLU A 94 8.18 -18.71 18.09
C GLU A 94 7.57 -17.63 17.20
N LEU A 95 6.74 -16.79 17.81
CA LEU A 95 5.77 -15.99 17.08
C LEU A 95 6.44 -14.86 16.27
N VAL A 96 7.69 -14.50 16.58
CA VAL A 96 8.65 -13.86 15.67
C VAL A 96 10.05 -14.39 15.99
N SER A 97 10.63 -15.17 15.08
CA SER A 97 11.81 -16.01 15.32
C SER A 97 13.09 -15.49 14.66
N GLU A 98 14.25 -16.02 15.04
CA GLU A 98 15.53 -15.76 14.36
C GLU A 98 15.51 -16.18 12.88
N ALA A 99 14.69 -17.18 12.51
CA ALA A 99 14.51 -17.58 11.12
C ALA A 99 13.80 -16.48 10.30
N ASP A 100 12.88 -15.72 10.91
CA ASP A 100 12.25 -14.56 10.29
C ASP A 100 13.26 -13.40 10.11
N LEU A 101 14.17 -13.20 11.08
CA LEU A 101 15.29 -12.25 10.94
C LEU A 101 16.24 -12.65 9.81
N LYS A 102 16.63 -13.92 9.74
CA LYS A 102 17.50 -14.43 8.66
C LYS A 102 16.83 -14.30 7.28
N PHE A 103 15.52 -14.58 7.20
CA PHE A 103 14.73 -14.31 6.01
C PHE A 103 14.77 -12.82 5.63
N LEU A 104 14.60 -11.92 6.60
CA LEU A 104 14.63 -10.48 6.38
C LEU A 104 15.98 -10.01 5.85
N VAL A 105 17.09 -10.34 6.52
CA VAL A 105 18.45 -9.95 6.09
C VAL A 105 18.69 -10.38 4.64
N LYS A 106 18.39 -11.64 4.31
CA LYS A 106 18.52 -12.14 2.93
C LYS A 106 17.69 -11.33 1.93
N ASN A 107 16.39 -11.17 2.17
CA ASN A 107 15.48 -10.51 1.22
C ASN A 107 15.67 -8.99 1.14
N LEU A 108 16.37 -8.37 2.10
CA LEU A 108 16.71 -6.96 2.01
C LEU A 108 17.87 -6.72 1.05
N ASP A 109 18.90 -7.56 1.03
CA ASP A 109 20.11 -7.31 0.21
C ASP A 109 20.19 -8.12 -1.07
N GLU A 110 19.72 -9.38 -1.06
CA GLU A 110 19.62 -10.19 -2.27
C GLU A 110 18.26 -9.96 -2.95
N VAL A 111 18.26 -9.22 -4.05
CA VAL A 111 17.15 -9.22 -5.00
C VAL A 111 17.30 -10.45 -5.88
N ASP A 112 16.45 -11.46 -5.68
CA ASP A 112 16.46 -12.70 -6.46
C ASP A 112 16.27 -12.39 -7.96
N GLU A 113 17.30 -12.64 -8.77
CA GLU A 113 17.28 -12.40 -10.23
C GLU A 113 16.27 -13.28 -10.98
N SER A 114 15.80 -14.38 -10.36
CA SER A 114 14.72 -15.20 -10.91
C SER A 114 13.33 -14.58 -10.71
N GLU A 115 13.20 -13.57 -9.83
CA GLU A 115 11.97 -12.83 -9.61
C GLU A 115 11.89 -11.57 -10.49
N SER A 116 10.76 -11.39 -11.18
CA SER A 116 10.53 -10.19 -12.00
C SER A 116 10.17 -8.98 -11.14
N TRP A 117 11.21 -8.27 -10.69
CA TRP A 117 11.10 -7.00 -9.97
C TRP A 117 10.93 -5.82 -10.94
N GLU A 118 9.83 -5.09 -10.79
CA GLU A 118 9.51 -3.88 -11.55
C GLU A 118 9.71 -2.62 -10.69
N ASP A 119 10.36 -1.60 -11.23
CA ASP A 119 10.46 -0.29 -10.58
C ASP A 119 9.07 0.38 -10.50
N VAL A 120 8.71 0.85 -9.31
CA VAL A 120 7.42 1.52 -9.04
C VAL A 120 7.60 3.03 -8.97
N ILE A 121 8.68 3.48 -8.33
CA ILE A 121 8.99 4.90 -8.14
C ILE A 121 10.46 5.09 -7.77
N ASP A 122 11.07 6.16 -8.29
CA ASP A 122 12.30 6.74 -7.76
C ASP A 122 12.14 8.27 -7.73
N LYS A 123 12.21 8.87 -6.54
CA LYS A 123 12.07 10.32 -6.33
C LYS A 123 12.94 10.82 -5.20
N ARG A 124 13.50 12.01 -5.37
CA ARG A 124 14.32 12.70 -4.38
C ARG A 124 14.02 14.19 -4.31
N ASN A 125 14.31 14.76 -3.16
CA ASN A 125 14.55 16.18 -2.93
C ASN A 125 15.82 16.32 -2.05
N ASN A 126 16.16 17.54 -1.63
CA ASN A 126 17.40 17.82 -0.91
C ASN A 126 17.50 17.20 0.51
N LEU A 127 16.42 16.64 1.06
CA LEU A 127 16.36 16.08 2.42
C LEU A 127 15.86 14.62 2.46
N LEU A 128 15.42 14.08 1.32
CA LEU A 128 14.62 12.86 1.27
C LEU A 128 14.74 12.18 -0.09
N HIS A 129 15.18 10.92 -0.11
CA HIS A 129 15.13 10.03 -1.27
C HIS A 129 14.20 8.85 -0.98
N TYR A 130 13.43 8.43 -1.99
CA TYR A 130 12.57 7.26 -1.94
C TYR A 130 12.62 6.49 -3.26
N ASN A 131 13.01 5.21 -3.19
CA ASN A 131 12.89 4.25 -4.27
C ASN A 131 12.02 3.07 -3.81
N ALA A 132 11.17 2.54 -4.69
CA ALA A 132 10.50 1.27 -4.45
C ALA A 132 10.34 0.43 -5.73
N LYS A 133 10.47 -0.89 -5.56
CA LYS A 133 10.23 -1.93 -6.56
C LYS A 133 9.14 -2.88 -6.09
N CYS A 134 8.49 -3.58 -7.01
CA CYS A 134 7.52 -4.63 -6.67
C CYS A 134 7.71 -5.89 -7.53
N CYS A 135 7.44 -7.05 -6.93
CA CYS A 135 7.38 -8.34 -7.62
C CYS A 135 6.00 -8.95 -7.43
N LYS A 136 5.41 -9.51 -8.49
CA LYS A 136 4.09 -10.16 -8.49
C LYS A 136 4.23 -11.68 -8.64
N PRO A 137 4.38 -12.44 -7.55
CA PRO A 137 4.39 -13.91 -7.61
C PRO A 137 3.04 -14.47 -8.07
N LYS A 138 3.05 -15.64 -8.72
CA LYS A 138 1.84 -16.24 -9.35
C LYS A 138 0.68 -16.47 -8.37
N ASN A 139 1.00 -16.98 -7.17
CA ASN A 139 0.01 -17.49 -6.20
C ASN A 139 0.16 -16.82 -4.81
N ALA A 140 0.68 -15.60 -4.73
CA ALA A 140 0.84 -14.88 -3.47
C ALA A 140 0.65 -13.36 -3.67
N PRO A 141 0.47 -12.56 -2.59
CA PRO A 141 0.32 -11.12 -2.72
C PRO A 141 1.59 -10.45 -3.28
N VAL A 142 1.44 -9.22 -3.79
CA VAL A 142 2.59 -8.46 -4.33
C VAL A 142 3.60 -8.18 -3.23
N LYS A 143 4.87 -8.51 -3.52
CA LYS A 143 6.02 -8.12 -2.70
C LYS A 143 6.44 -6.71 -3.08
N TYR A 144 6.88 -5.93 -2.11
CA TYR A 144 7.50 -4.63 -2.28
C TYR A 144 8.85 -4.60 -1.57
N LEU A 145 9.85 -4.04 -2.24
CA LEU A 145 11.11 -3.61 -1.65
C LEU A 145 11.17 -2.09 -1.78
N SER A 146 11.58 -1.40 -0.73
CA SER A 146 11.77 0.05 -0.78
C SER A 146 12.95 0.52 0.05
N VAL A 147 13.56 1.61 -0.39
CA VAL A 147 14.61 2.35 0.31
C VAL A 147 14.08 3.76 0.53
N THR A 148 14.12 4.24 1.77
CA THR A 148 13.95 5.66 2.09
C THR A 148 15.23 6.16 2.74
N VAL A 149 15.77 7.29 2.29
CA VAL A 149 16.93 7.93 2.93
C VAL A 149 16.52 9.31 3.41
N PHE A 150 16.80 9.60 4.68
CA PHE A 150 16.52 10.87 5.35
C PHE A 150 17.85 11.55 5.69
N GLU A 151 18.06 12.77 5.21
CA GLU A 151 19.21 13.60 5.62
C GLU A 151 19.03 14.11 7.06
N ASN A 152 20.13 14.46 7.72
CA ASN A 152 20.19 15.08 9.05
C ASN A 152 19.42 14.29 10.11
N CYS A 153 19.52 12.96 10.07
CA CYS A 153 18.75 12.03 10.89
C CYS A 153 19.62 10.85 11.36
N SER A 154 19.60 10.56 12.66
CA SER A 154 20.33 9.42 13.23
C SER A 154 19.52 8.10 13.16
N PRO A 155 20.19 6.93 13.13
CA PRO A 155 19.51 5.63 13.11
C PRO A 155 18.58 5.42 14.30
N GLU A 156 18.96 5.93 15.48
CA GLU A 156 18.18 5.85 16.72
C GLU A 156 16.91 6.71 16.64
N LEU A 157 17.04 7.96 16.18
CA LEU A 157 15.87 8.84 16.00
C LEU A 157 14.87 8.24 15.01
N LEU A 158 15.38 7.67 13.91
CA LEU A 158 14.54 7.02 12.90
C LEU A 158 13.87 5.75 13.45
N ARG A 159 14.61 4.92 14.20
CA ARG A 159 14.09 3.75 14.91
C ARG A 159 12.95 4.14 15.85
N ASP A 160 13.17 5.14 16.71
CA ASP A 160 12.20 5.55 17.72
C ASP A 160 10.92 6.11 17.07
N PHE A 161 11.06 6.93 16.02
CA PHE A 161 9.94 7.41 15.21
C PHE A 161 9.14 6.28 14.53
N TYR A 162 9.81 5.21 14.08
CA TYR A 162 9.14 4.05 13.48
C TYR A 162 8.43 3.15 14.49
N MET A 163 8.89 3.14 15.75
CA MET A 163 8.34 2.32 16.84
C MET A 163 7.25 3.02 17.65
N ASP A 164 7.20 4.35 17.66
CA ASP A 164 6.17 5.08 18.40
C ASP A 164 4.80 5.03 17.69
N ASN A 165 4.02 4.00 18.02
CA ASN A 165 2.64 3.84 17.57
C ASN A 165 1.67 4.91 18.11
N ASN A 166 2.01 5.59 19.23
CA ASN A 166 1.20 6.67 19.77
C ASN A 166 1.39 7.95 18.96
N TYR A 167 2.63 8.32 18.64
CA TYR A 167 2.91 9.41 17.71
C TYR A 167 2.41 9.09 16.30
N ARG A 168 2.48 7.82 15.88
CA ARG A 168 1.94 7.37 14.59
C ARG A 168 0.46 7.74 14.39
N LYS A 169 -0.37 7.57 15.42
CA LYS A 169 -1.79 7.99 15.40
C LYS A 169 -1.99 9.50 15.21
N GLN A 170 -1.02 10.32 15.60
CA GLN A 170 -1.13 11.78 15.50
C GLN A 170 -0.93 12.29 14.06
N TRP A 171 0.00 11.69 13.30
CA TRP A 171 0.35 12.16 11.96
C TRP A 171 -0.20 11.28 10.82
N ASP A 172 -0.31 9.97 11.02
CA ASP A 172 -0.84 9.04 10.01
C ASP A 172 -2.36 8.88 10.15
N LYS A 173 -3.09 9.75 9.42
CA LYS A 173 -4.56 9.73 9.30
C LYS A 173 -5.17 8.39 8.86
N THR A 174 -4.38 7.44 8.36
CA THR A 174 -4.90 6.09 8.05
C THR A 174 -5.02 5.24 9.30
N VAL A 175 -4.26 5.50 10.37
CA VAL A 175 -4.31 4.78 11.64
C VAL A 175 -5.36 5.42 12.55
N VAL A 176 -6.45 4.72 12.80
CA VAL A 176 -7.58 5.21 13.62
C VAL A 176 -7.46 4.76 15.06
N GLU A 177 -7.18 3.47 15.26
CA GLU A 177 -6.98 2.84 16.56
C GLU A 177 -5.64 2.08 16.53
N HIS A 178 -4.90 2.15 17.64
CA HIS A 178 -3.78 1.26 17.95
C HIS A 178 -3.84 0.94 19.45
N GLU A 179 -3.52 -0.31 19.78
CA GLU A 179 -3.60 -0.92 21.10
C GLU A 179 -2.48 -1.96 21.23
N GLN A 180 -1.66 -1.86 22.28
CA GLN A 180 -0.70 -2.92 22.63
C GLN A 180 -1.47 -4.04 23.34
N LEU A 181 -1.43 -5.26 22.80
CA LEU A 181 -2.16 -6.41 23.34
C LEU A 181 -1.32 -7.26 24.30
N GLN A 182 -0.03 -7.40 24.03
CA GLN A 182 0.89 -8.23 24.81
C GLN A 182 2.34 -7.81 24.58
N VAL A 183 3.17 -7.92 25.61
CA VAL A 183 4.64 -7.85 25.51
C VAL A 183 5.23 -9.04 26.24
N ASP A 184 5.96 -9.88 25.52
CA ASP A 184 6.72 -10.98 26.09
C ASP A 184 8.14 -10.50 26.44
N ARG A 185 8.39 -10.42 27.76
CA ARG A 185 9.66 -9.94 28.32
C ARG A 185 10.83 -10.92 28.11
N SER A 186 10.57 -12.18 27.74
CA SER A 186 11.61 -13.21 27.56
C SER A 186 12.30 -13.15 26.19
N ASN A 187 11.53 -12.87 25.13
CA ASN A 187 11.99 -12.85 23.74
C ASN A 187 11.88 -11.47 23.07
N GLY A 188 11.27 -10.47 23.73
CA GLY A 188 11.09 -9.13 23.19
C GLY A 188 10.03 -9.03 22.11
N ILE A 189 9.14 -10.03 21.97
CA ILE A 189 8.01 -9.98 21.06
C ILE A 189 6.92 -9.09 21.66
N GLU A 190 6.46 -8.14 20.88
CA GLU A 190 5.30 -7.30 21.17
C GLU A 190 4.20 -7.59 20.17
N ILE A 191 2.96 -7.72 20.66
CA ILE A 191 1.76 -7.94 19.85
C ILE A 191 0.87 -6.71 20.00
N GLY A 192 0.43 -6.16 18.87
CA GLY A 192 -0.48 -5.02 18.86
C GLY A 192 -1.57 -5.13 17.81
N ARG A 193 -2.69 -4.49 18.13
CA ARG A 193 -3.87 -4.36 17.28
C ARG A 193 -3.89 -2.97 16.67
N THR A 194 -4.06 -2.89 15.36
CA THR A 194 -4.18 -1.61 14.64
C THR A 194 -5.40 -1.65 13.72
N ILE A 195 -6.28 -0.66 13.81
CA ILE A 195 -7.35 -0.45 12.84
C ILE A 195 -6.94 0.68 11.90
N LYS A 196 -6.87 0.36 10.60
CA LYS A 196 -6.62 1.36 9.55
C LYS A 196 -7.85 1.62 8.72
N LYS A 197 -8.10 2.89 8.39
CA LYS A 197 -9.21 3.31 7.54
C LYS A 197 -8.67 4.02 6.31
N PHE A 198 -9.05 3.52 5.16
CA PHE A 198 -8.75 4.11 3.86
C PHE A 198 -10.04 4.68 3.26
N PRO A 199 -9.98 5.78 2.50
CA PRO A 199 -11.15 6.33 1.83
C PRO A 199 -11.84 5.29 0.95
N LEU A 200 -13.17 5.28 0.97
CA LEU A 200 -14.04 4.38 0.19
C LEU A 200 -13.87 2.87 0.51
N LEU A 201 -13.15 2.51 1.57
CA LEU A 201 -12.86 1.13 1.93
C LEU A 201 -13.30 0.83 3.38
N THR A 202 -13.82 -0.38 3.60
CA THR A 202 -14.03 -0.94 4.96
C THR A 202 -12.73 -0.87 5.76
N PRO A 203 -12.75 -0.50 7.06
CA PRO A 203 -11.54 -0.50 7.88
C PRO A 203 -10.87 -1.88 7.87
N ARG A 204 -9.54 -1.88 7.82
CA ARG A 204 -8.69 -3.08 7.93
C ARG A 204 -8.23 -3.23 9.37
N GLU A 205 -8.44 -4.40 9.94
CA GLU A 205 -7.92 -4.77 11.25
C GLU A 205 -6.65 -5.60 11.08
N TYR A 206 -5.61 -5.19 11.79
CA TYR A 206 -4.31 -5.83 11.84
C TYR A 206 -4.08 -6.31 13.27
N ILE A 207 -3.80 -7.59 13.46
CA ILE A 207 -3.14 -8.10 14.67
C ILE A 207 -1.75 -8.52 14.21
N LEU A 208 -0.75 -7.79 14.67
CA LEU A 208 0.63 -7.97 14.25
C LEU A 208 1.48 -8.21 15.48
N ALA A 209 2.44 -9.09 15.33
CA ALA A 209 3.53 -9.24 16.28
C ALA A 209 4.83 -8.80 15.65
N TRP A 210 5.69 -8.18 16.44
CA TRP A 210 6.99 -7.71 16.02
C TRP A 210 8.06 -7.94 17.07
N ARG A 211 9.31 -8.02 16.61
CA ARG A 211 10.52 -8.15 17.43
C ARG A 211 11.62 -7.28 16.83
N LEU A 212 12.45 -6.70 17.70
CA LEU A 212 13.54 -5.80 17.33
C LEU A 212 14.90 -6.38 17.69
N TRP A 213 15.86 -6.16 16.80
CA TRP A 213 17.27 -6.50 17.01
C TRP A 213 18.19 -5.31 16.68
N GLU A 214 19.27 -5.16 17.46
CA GLU A 214 20.37 -4.22 17.24
C GLU A 214 21.63 -5.02 16.87
N GLY A 215 22.23 -4.68 15.73
CA GLY A 215 23.54 -5.16 15.30
C GLY A 215 24.65 -4.15 15.57
N LYS A 216 25.81 -4.38 14.95
CA LYS A 216 26.91 -3.41 14.87
C LYS A 216 26.47 -2.07 14.26
N ASP A 217 27.24 -1.04 14.61
CA ASP A 217 27.17 0.32 14.04
C ASP A 217 25.78 0.96 14.07
N LYS A 218 25.01 0.66 15.12
CA LYS A 218 23.64 1.15 15.32
C LYS A 218 22.70 0.79 14.16
N THR A 219 22.94 -0.39 13.59
CA THR A 219 22.02 -1.04 12.63
C THR A 219 20.87 -1.68 13.39
N TYR A 220 19.63 -1.34 13.04
CA TYR A 220 18.42 -1.88 13.67
C TYR A 220 17.61 -2.70 12.68
N TYR A 221 17.09 -3.83 13.13
CA TYR A 221 16.19 -4.70 12.37
C TYR A 221 14.87 -4.86 13.12
N CYS A 222 13.78 -4.90 12.37
CA CYS A 222 12.47 -5.29 12.88
C CYS A 222 11.80 -6.22 11.88
N PHE A 223 11.24 -7.32 12.37
CA PHE A 223 10.33 -8.15 11.59
C PHE A 223 8.94 -8.15 12.22
N ILE A 224 7.92 -8.14 11.38
CA ILE A 224 6.51 -7.97 11.71
C ILE A 224 5.71 -9.02 10.93
N LYS A 225 4.94 -9.85 11.62
CA LYS A 225 3.99 -10.77 10.97
C LYS A 225 2.60 -10.82 11.58
N GLU A 226 1.62 -11.27 10.79
CA GLU A 226 0.27 -11.52 11.28
C GLU A 226 0.23 -12.60 12.36
N CYS A 227 -0.71 -12.46 13.29
CA CYS A 227 -1.05 -13.49 14.27
C CYS A 227 -2.51 -13.37 14.72
N GLU A 228 -2.96 -14.31 15.55
CA GLU A 228 -4.24 -14.22 16.25
C GLU A 228 -3.97 -14.00 17.75
N HIS A 229 -4.86 -13.27 18.42
CA HIS A 229 -4.74 -12.98 19.86
C HIS A 229 -6.11 -13.09 20.55
N PRO A 230 -6.24 -13.76 21.71
CA PRO A 230 -7.52 -13.96 22.37
C PRO A 230 -8.27 -12.67 22.72
N SER A 231 -7.55 -11.58 23.01
CA SER A 231 -8.17 -10.28 23.35
C SER A 231 -8.69 -9.51 22.13
N ALA A 232 -8.43 -10.01 20.92
CA ALA A 232 -8.83 -9.39 19.66
C ALA A 232 -9.58 -10.38 18.74
N PRO A 233 -10.76 -10.88 19.17
CA PRO A 233 -11.58 -11.78 18.36
C PRO A 233 -12.10 -11.08 17.09
N LEU A 234 -12.46 -11.87 16.07
CA LEU A 234 -12.86 -11.36 14.76
C LEU A 234 -14.10 -10.45 14.83
N GLN A 235 -13.99 -9.22 14.35
CA GLN A 235 -15.07 -8.22 14.40
C GLN A 235 -15.69 -7.97 13.02
N LYS A 236 -17.02 -8.09 12.89
CA LYS A 236 -17.74 -7.85 11.62
C LYS A 236 -17.61 -6.42 11.07
N LYS A 237 -17.18 -5.44 11.88
CA LYS A 237 -16.98 -4.04 11.47
C LYS A 237 -15.71 -3.78 10.66
N CYS A 238 -14.78 -4.75 10.60
CA CYS A 238 -13.48 -4.60 9.93
C CYS A 238 -13.16 -5.83 9.09
N VAL A 239 -12.33 -5.64 8.06
CA VAL A 239 -11.70 -6.74 7.31
C VAL A 239 -10.40 -7.08 8.03
N ARG A 240 -10.31 -8.27 8.66
CA ARG A 240 -9.06 -8.78 9.22
C ARG A 240 -8.08 -9.07 8.10
N VAL A 241 -6.89 -8.46 8.15
CA VAL A 241 -5.76 -8.82 7.27
C VAL A 241 -5.21 -10.16 7.75
N ARG A 242 -5.28 -11.18 6.89
CA ARG A 242 -4.91 -12.58 7.21
C ARG A 242 -3.52 -12.99 6.74
N TYR A 243 -2.83 -12.11 6.02
CA TYR A 243 -1.47 -12.30 5.57
C TYR A 243 -0.75 -10.95 5.59
N PHE A 244 0.31 -10.84 6.38
CA PHE A 244 1.12 -9.63 6.51
C PHE A 244 2.54 -10.02 6.89
N ARG A 245 3.49 -9.93 5.96
CA ARG A 245 4.91 -10.19 6.21
C ARG A 245 5.71 -8.96 5.83
N SER A 246 6.30 -8.31 6.83
CA SER A 246 7.07 -7.09 6.61
C SER A 246 8.22 -7.01 7.57
N GLY A 247 9.32 -6.41 7.13
CA GLY A 247 10.40 -6.05 8.03
C GLY A 247 11.26 -4.96 7.42
N TRP A 248 12.11 -4.38 8.25
CA TRP A 248 12.99 -3.30 7.84
C TRP A 248 14.36 -3.39 8.51
N ARG A 249 15.36 -2.84 7.83
CA ARG A 249 16.67 -2.45 8.39
C ARG A 249 16.78 -0.93 8.38
N ILE A 250 17.18 -0.35 9.51
CA ILE A 250 17.64 1.03 9.62
C ILE A 250 19.16 1.02 9.84
N ARG A 251 19.91 1.88 9.15
CA ARG A 251 21.34 2.12 9.40
C ARG A 251 21.77 3.51 8.95
N LYS A 252 22.92 3.97 9.43
CA LYS A 252 23.57 5.18 8.94
C LYS A 252 24.07 4.98 7.50
N VAL A 253 23.99 6.02 6.68
CA VAL A 253 24.61 6.04 5.35
C VAL A 253 26.11 6.34 5.49
N PRO A 254 27.02 5.51 4.96
CA PRO A 254 28.46 5.75 5.05
C PRO A 254 28.85 7.12 4.49
N GLY A 255 29.71 7.85 5.22
CA GLY A 255 30.23 9.16 4.80
C GLY A 255 29.22 10.31 4.74
N ARG A 256 27.96 10.11 5.15
CA ARG A 256 26.90 11.11 5.06
C ARG A 256 26.17 11.27 6.40
N ASP A 257 25.68 12.48 6.70
CA ASP A 257 24.77 12.70 7.82
C ASP A 257 23.34 12.32 7.40
N ALA A 258 23.10 11.03 7.25
CA ALA A 258 21.83 10.49 6.81
C ALA A 258 21.61 9.09 7.37
N SER A 259 20.34 8.72 7.50
CA SER A 259 19.91 7.35 7.81
C SER A 259 19.04 6.80 6.69
N GLU A 260 19.31 5.55 6.30
CA GLU A 260 18.45 4.80 5.41
C GLU A 260 17.55 3.84 6.18
N ILE A 261 16.35 3.62 5.66
CA ILE A 261 15.51 2.48 5.99
C ILE A 261 15.21 1.68 4.71
N LYS A 262 15.64 0.42 4.70
CA LYS A 262 15.33 -0.57 3.66
C LYS A 262 14.22 -1.47 4.18
N MET A 263 13.13 -1.65 3.43
CA MET A 263 11.93 -2.36 3.88
C MET A 263 11.49 -3.41 2.88
N TYR A 264 11.27 -4.63 3.37
CA TYR A 264 10.52 -5.70 2.72
C TYR A 264 9.05 -5.67 3.17
N HIS A 265 8.12 -5.88 2.25
CA HIS A 265 6.70 -5.88 2.56
C HIS A 265 5.86 -6.75 1.60
N GLN A 266 4.98 -7.58 2.16
CA GLN A 266 3.98 -8.38 1.43
C GLN A 266 2.72 -8.51 2.31
N GLU A 267 1.55 -8.05 1.84
CA GLU A 267 0.28 -8.17 2.59
C GLU A 267 -0.90 -8.52 1.68
N ASP A 268 -1.88 -9.27 2.20
CA ASP A 268 -3.21 -9.39 1.58
C ASP A 268 -4.24 -8.57 2.36
N ALA A 269 -4.45 -7.34 1.90
CA ALA A 269 -5.44 -6.42 2.44
C ALA A 269 -6.88 -6.65 1.91
N GLY A 270 -7.12 -7.71 1.13
CA GLY A 270 -8.39 -7.96 0.44
C GLY A 270 -8.70 -6.86 -0.57
N LEU A 271 -7.73 -6.53 -1.43
CA LEU A 271 -7.82 -5.45 -2.41
C LEU A 271 -7.49 -5.96 -3.82
N ASN A 272 -8.06 -5.31 -4.84
CA ASN A 272 -7.64 -5.57 -6.22
C ASN A 272 -6.18 -5.12 -6.39
N VAL A 273 -5.32 -6.05 -6.78
CA VAL A 273 -3.86 -5.88 -6.87
C VAL A 273 -3.45 -4.73 -7.77
N GLU A 274 -4.04 -4.61 -8.97
CA GLU A 274 -3.68 -3.55 -9.93
C GLU A 274 -4.10 -2.17 -9.43
N MET A 275 -5.29 -2.08 -8.82
CA MET A 275 -5.77 -0.85 -8.20
C MET A 275 -4.92 -0.45 -6.98
N ALA A 276 -4.47 -1.42 -6.17
CA ALA A 276 -3.57 -1.18 -5.05
C ALA A 276 -2.19 -0.69 -5.51
N LYS A 277 -1.59 -1.35 -6.52
CA LYS A 277 -0.31 -0.94 -7.13
C LYS A 277 -0.40 0.47 -7.73
N LEU A 278 -1.47 0.78 -8.46
CA LEU A 278 -1.71 2.10 -9.04
C LEU A 278 -1.92 3.19 -7.97
N ALA A 279 -2.68 2.90 -6.91
CA ALA A 279 -2.90 3.82 -5.80
C ALA A 279 -1.60 4.09 -5.03
N PHE A 280 -0.82 3.05 -4.74
CA PHE A 280 0.50 3.14 -4.10
C PHE A 280 1.46 3.99 -4.94
N ALA A 281 1.65 3.68 -6.23
CA ALA A 281 2.57 4.41 -7.12
C ALA A 281 2.24 5.92 -7.21
N ARG A 282 0.95 6.28 -7.15
CA ARG A 282 0.48 7.68 -7.16
C ARG A 282 0.59 8.37 -5.80
N GLY A 283 0.29 7.66 -4.70
CA GLY A 283 0.18 8.24 -3.36
C GLY A 283 1.48 8.24 -2.55
N ILE A 284 2.37 7.26 -2.77
CA ILE A 284 3.46 6.96 -1.83
C ILE A 284 4.42 8.12 -1.62
N TRP A 285 4.80 8.87 -2.67
CA TRP A 285 5.68 10.03 -2.53
C TRP A 285 5.11 11.10 -1.59
N SER A 286 3.82 11.43 -1.73
CA SER A 286 3.17 12.42 -0.87
C SER A 286 3.12 11.96 0.59
N TYR A 287 2.89 10.67 0.81
CA TYR A 287 2.93 10.07 2.14
C TYR A 287 4.35 10.06 2.72
N VAL A 288 5.38 9.77 1.92
CA VAL A 288 6.79 9.76 2.37
C VAL A 288 7.26 11.18 2.70
N CYS A 289 6.85 12.21 1.94
CA CYS A 289 7.07 13.61 2.31
C CYS A 289 6.36 14.00 3.61
N LYS A 290 5.12 13.54 3.82
CA LYS A 290 4.36 13.76 5.07
C LYS A 290 4.99 13.05 6.27
N MET A 291 5.50 11.84 6.07
CA MET A 291 6.24 11.05 7.05
C MET A 291 7.55 11.76 7.45
N HIS A 292 8.31 12.30 6.49
CA HIS A 292 9.47 13.15 6.76
C HIS A 292 9.09 14.39 7.58
N ALA A 293 8.01 15.10 7.21
CA ALA A 293 7.54 16.26 7.96
C ALA A 293 7.06 15.94 9.40
N ALA A 294 6.67 14.69 9.67
CA ALA A 294 6.40 14.19 11.02
C ALA A 294 7.69 13.83 11.76
N LEU A 295 8.64 13.15 11.10
CA LEU A 295 9.96 12.83 11.65
C LEU A 295 10.71 14.10 12.11
N CYS A 296 10.70 15.18 11.32
CA CYS A 296 11.30 16.47 11.73
C CYS A 296 10.68 17.09 12.99
N LYS A 297 9.43 16.74 13.33
CA LYS A 297 8.71 17.23 14.52
C LYS A 297 8.78 16.26 15.70
N TYR A 298 9.23 15.03 15.47
CA TYR A 298 9.25 13.98 16.47
C TYR A 298 10.09 14.33 17.71
N PRO A 299 11.30 14.92 17.61
CA PRO A 299 12.10 15.29 18.79
C PRO A 299 11.37 16.24 19.77
N SER A 300 10.47 17.10 19.26
CA SER A 300 9.72 18.07 20.08
C SER A 300 8.36 17.55 20.56
N SER A 301 7.94 16.37 20.11
CA SER A 301 6.63 15.77 20.43
C SER A 301 6.73 14.41 21.12
N SER A 302 7.90 13.78 21.13
CA SER A 302 8.15 12.52 21.81
C SER A 302 8.04 12.72 23.32
N GLN A 303 6.93 12.22 23.88
CA GLN A 303 6.79 12.01 25.32
C GLN A 303 7.57 10.74 25.68
N ILE A 304 8.90 10.86 25.80
CA ILE A 304 9.78 9.78 26.25
C ILE A 304 9.47 9.52 27.73
N GLY A 305 8.53 8.61 28.00
CA GLY A 305 8.02 8.40 29.36
C GLY A 305 6.76 7.56 29.45
N SER A 306 6.76 6.37 28.85
CA SER A 306 5.83 5.30 29.26
C SER A 306 6.64 4.16 29.85
N ASP A 307 6.51 3.96 31.18
CA ASP A 307 7.20 2.87 31.92
C ASP A 307 6.70 1.46 31.51
N SER A 308 5.71 1.38 30.61
CA SER A 308 5.27 0.17 29.96
C SER A 308 6.38 -0.44 29.10
N ALA A 309 6.61 -1.76 29.24
CA ALA A 309 7.48 -2.49 28.33
C ALA A 309 6.97 -2.41 26.87
N SER A 310 7.91 -2.53 25.95
CA SER A 310 7.71 -2.58 24.50
C SER A 310 8.88 -3.33 23.84
N ALA A 311 8.73 -3.75 22.58
CA ALA A 311 9.83 -4.35 21.81
C ALA A 311 11.03 -3.40 21.65
N LEU A 312 10.81 -2.08 21.73
CA LEU A 312 11.88 -1.08 21.74
C LEU A 312 12.71 -1.14 23.04
N SER A 313 12.05 -1.24 24.19
CA SER A 313 12.72 -1.39 25.49
C SER A 313 13.38 -2.76 25.70
N LEU A 314 12.99 -3.76 24.89
CA LEU A 314 13.44 -5.15 24.95
C LEU A 314 14.27 -5.55 23.72
N VAL A 315 14.89 -4.57 23.04
CA VAL A 315 15.69 -4.80 21.83
C VAL A 315 16.83 -5.79 22.11
N GLN A 316 16.89 -6.85 21.31
CA GLN A 316 17.89 -7.90 21.47
C GLN A 316 19.11 -7.66 20.57
N LYS A 317 20.22 -8.37 20.81
CA LYS A 317 21.33 -8.39 19.84
C LYS A 317 21.04 -9.36 18.70
N ILE A 318 21.59 -9.07 17.52
CA ILE A 318 21.55 -10.02 16.39
C ILE A 318 22.36 -11.27 16.77
N PRO A 319 21.84 -12.49 16.51
CA PRO A 319 22.59 -13.73 16.68
C PRO A 319 23.87 -13.73 15.83
N SER A 320 24.99 -14.16 16.39
CA SER A 320 26.33 -14.07 15.76
C SER A 320 26.40 -14.72 14.36
N GLY A 321 25.68 -15.84 14.15
CA GLY A 321 25.61 -16.51 12.84
C GLY A 321 24.83 -15.74 11.77
N ILE A 322 23.92 -14.83 12.15
CA ILE A 322 23.23 -13.92 11.22
C ILE A 322 24.07 -12.66 11.02
N GLU A 323 24.74 -12.16 12.07
CA GLU A 323 25.62 -11.01 11.97
C GLU A 323 26.80 -11.26 10.99
N ALA A 324 27.39 -12.46 11.03
CA ALA A 324 28.43 -12.87 10.07
C ALA A 324 27.95 -12.84 8.61
N MET A 325 26.68 -13.19 8.36
CA MET A 325 26.05 -13.13 7.03
C MET A 325 25.84 -11.68 6.58
N ASP A 326 25.34 -10.80 7.47
CA ASP A 326 25.17 -9.36 7.18
C ASP A 326 26.50 -8.65 6.93
N SER A 327 27.61 -9.07 7.56
CA SER A 327 28.96 -8.58 7.19
C SER A 327 29.42 -9.10 5.83
N CYS A 328 29.27 -10.39 5.54
CA CYS A 328 29.69 -10.98 4.26
C CYS A 328 28.97 -10.33 3.06
N LEU A 329 27.68 -10.01 3.21
CA LEU A 329 26.89 -9.31 2.19
C LEU A 329 27.35 -7.86 1.95
N LYS A 330 28.04 -7.21 2.91
CA LYS A 330 28.58 -5.85 2.75
C LYS A 330 29.92 -5.81 2.00
N ASP A 331 30.66 -6.92 1.97
CA ASP A 331 31.98 -7.00 1.34
C ASP A 331 31.93 -7.29 -0.19
N THR A 332 30.74 -7.34 -0.78
CA THR A 332 30.59 -7.43 -2.25
C THR A 332 30.79 -6.03 -2.88
N PRO A 333 31.73 -5.84 -3.83
CA PRO A 333 32.08 -4.50 -4.30
C PRO A 333 30.94 -3.81 -5.07
N GLU A 334 30.43 -2.71 -4.52
CA GLU A 334 29.61 -1.76 -5.29
C GLU A 334 30.47 -1.10 -6.39
N SER A 335 29.98 -1.13 -7.64
CA SER A 335 30.72 -0.61 -8.80
C SER A 335 30.86 0.93 -8.71
N PRO A 336 32.08 1.50 -8.86
CA PRO A 336 32.31 2.90 -8.53
C PRO A 336 31.76 3.88 -9.58
N ALA A 337 30.96 4.84 -9.13
CA ALA A 337 30.54 5.97 -9.95
C ALA A 337 31.69 6.97 -10.15
N ILE A 338 32.09 7.15 -11.41
CA ILE A 338 32.77 8.31 -12.04
C ILE A 338 33.38 9.33 -11.06
N ALA A 339 34.68 9.21 -10.80
CA ALA A 339 35.47 10.30 -10.23
C ALA A 339 35.79 11.37 -11.29
N THR A 340 35.68 12.64 -10.91
CA THR A 340 36.02 13.79 -11.76
C THR A 340 37.50 14.17 -11.57
N ALA A 341 38.27 14.23 -12.66
CA ALA A 341 39.62 14.79 -12.64
C ALA A 341 39.94 15.48 -13.99
N SER A 342 40.60 16.63 -13.93
CA SER A 342 40.82 17.53 -15.06
C SER A 342 42.28 17.56 -15.53
N LEU A 343 42.45 17.66 -16.86
CA LEU A 343 43.63 18.13 -17.60
C LEU A 343 44.92 17.27 -17.60
N GLY A 344 45.41 16.98 -18.81
CA GLY A 344 46.74 16.38 -19.05
C GLY A 344 46.83 15.73 -20.44
N ILE A 345 47.51 16.38 -21.40
CA ILE A 345 47.56 15.95 -22.81
C ILE A 345 48.72 14.96 -23.05
N SER A 346 48.45 13.84 -23.74
CA SER A 346 49.39 13.30 -24.73
C SER A 346 48.68 12.38 -25.74
N MET A 347 49.13 12.38 -26.99
CA MET A 347 48.54 11.70 -28.14
C MET A 347 49.58 10.83 -28.86
N THR A 348 49.29 9.55 -29.08
CA THR A 348 49.82 8.77 -30.22
C THR A 348 48.76 7.80 -30.75
N ALA A 349 48.70 7.63 -32.07
CA ALA A 349 47.52 7.09 -32.75
C ALA A 349 47.73 5.68 -33.38
N SER A 350 46.66 4.86 -33.39
CA SER A 350 46.26 3.91 -34.46
C SER A 350 45.08 3.02 -34.00
N ARG A 351 44.20 2.47 -34.87
CA ARG A 351 43.79 2.79 -36.26
C ARG A 351 42.44 2.07 -36.52
N LYS A 352 41.41 2.77 -37.05
CA LYS A 352 40.20 2.30 -37.81
C LYS A 352 39.56 0.93 -37.43
N LYS A 353 38.23 0.81 -37.31
CA LYS A 353 37.21 1.25 -38.30
C LYS A 353 35.89 1.69 -37.64
N LYS A 354 35.27 2.69 -38.26
CA LYS A 354 33.95 3.25 -37.94
C LYS A 354 32.89 2.67 -38.89
N LEU A 355 31.75 2.21 -38.37
CA LEU A 355 30.54 1.95 -39.16
C LEU A 355 29.32 2.54 -38.44
N GLU A 356 29.04 3.82 -38.69
CA GLU A 356 27.79 4.44 -38.25
C GLU A 356 26.65 4.04 -39.20
N ARG A 357 25.56 3.50 -38.65
CA ARG A 357 24.27 3.43 -39.32
C ARG A 357 23.35 4.51 -38.75
N ARG A 358 23.04 5.52 -39.58
CA ARG A 358 21.94 6.46 -39.33
C ARG A 358 20.59 5.72 -39.36
N PRO A 359 19.63 6.05 -38.47
CA PRO A 359 18.21 5.91 -38.79
C PRO A 359 17.79 7.10 -39.66
N SER A 360 17.29 6.82 -40.86
CA SER A 360 16.64 7.82 -41.72
C SER A 360 15.23 8.09 -41.19
N GLY A 361 14.82 9.35 -41.11
CA GLY A 361 13.45 9.70 -40.75
C GLY A 361 12.53 9.73 -41.98
N LYS A 362 11.29 9.22 -41.82
CA LYS A 362 10.03 9.90 -42.24
C LYS A 362 8.78 9.06 -41.95
N VAL A 363 7.75 9.74 -41.41
CA VAL A 363 6.29 9.50 -41.56
C VAL A 363 5.79 8.11 -41.09
N VAL A 364 5.18 7.94 -39.91
CA VAL A 364 3.87 8.47 -39.46
C VAL A 364 2.67 7.99 -40.31
N ALA A 365 2.07 6.85 -39.93
CA ALA A 365 0.65 6.57 -40.17
C ALA A 365 0.11 5.47 -39.23
N ASN A 366 -1.06 5.74 -38.65
CA ASN A 366 -2.07 4.75 -38.20
C ASN A 366 -1.63 3.63 -37.23
N GLY A 367 -1.69 3.92 -35.93
CA GLY A 367 -1.57 2.88 -34.89
C GLY A 367 -1.94 3.26 -33.46
N LEU A 368 -2.30 4.53 -33.16
CA LEU A 368 -2.59 4.96 -31.79
C LEU A 368 -3.67 6.06 -31.74
N LEU A 369 -4.95 5.67 -31.79
CA LEU A 369 -6.07 6.60 -31.63
C LEU A 369 -7.26 6.02 -30.86
N LEU A 370 -6.97 5.38 -29.72
CA LEU A 370 -7.94 5.15 -28.65
C LEU A 370 -7.30 5.53 -27.31
N ILE A 371 -8.06 6.26 -26.48
CA ILE A 371 -7.74 6.62 -25.07
C ILE A 371 -6.71 7.77 -24.88
N GLY A 372 -6.32 8.49 -25.95
CA GLY A 372 -5.37 9.62 -25.88
C GLY A 372 -5.91 11.04 -26.12
N GLY A 373 -7.23 11.24 -26.31
CA GLY A 373 -7.74 12.47 -26.94
C GLY A 373 -9.15 12.92 -26.55
N VAL A 374 -9.47 13.01 -25.25
CA VAL A 374 -10.79 13.48 -24.76
C VAL A 374 -10.70 14.68 -23.79
N ILE A 375 -9.49 15.12 -23.39
CA ILE A 375 -9.32 16.13 -22.32
C ILE A 375 -8.72 17.48 -22.82
N CYS A 376 -8.37 17.64 -24.12
CA CYS A 376 -7.68 18.85 -24.60
C CYS A 376 -8.37 19.66 -25.72
N LEU A 377 -9.65 19.42 -26.04
CA LEU A 377 -10.41 20.30 -26.96
C LEU A 377 -11.88 20.47 -26.50
N SER A 378 -12.09 21.36 -25.54
CA SER A 378 -13.43 21.86 -25.17
C SER A 378 -13.47 23.37 -24.87
N ARG A 379 -12.59 24.16 -25.52
CA ARG A 379 -12.89 25.57 -25.77
C ARG A 379 -13.92 25.67 -26.90
N GLY A 380 -15.19 25.73 -26.51
CA GLY A 380 -16.32 26.16 -27.33
C GLY A 380 -16.67 25.30 -28.56
N ASN A 381 -17.57 24.33 -28.41
CA ASN A 381 -18.67 24.04 -29.35
C ASN A 381 -19.48 22.79 -28.91
N CYS A 382 -20.74 22.99 -28.50
CA CYS A 382 -21.60 21.91 -27.97
C CYS A 382 -22.08 20.88 -29.02
N SER A 383 -21.77 21.06 -30.31
CA SER A 383 -22.30 20.22 -31.39
C SER A 383 -21.56 18.89 -31.61
N LEU A 384 -20.34 18.71 -31.08
CA LEU A 384 -19.55 17.50 -31.34
C LEU A 384 -20.03 16.29 -30.53
N GLY A 385 -20.31 16.48 -29.23
CA GLY A 385 -20.84 15.40 -28.37
C GLY A 385 -22.20 14.88 -28.85
N ALA A 386 -23.07 15.79 -29.31
CA ALA A 386 -24.35 15.44 -29.91
C ALA A 386 -24.19 14.61 -31.19
N LYS A 387 -23.24 14.96 -32.07
CA LYS A 387 -22.94 14.20 -33.30
C LYS A 387 -22.42 12.79 -33.00
N VAL A 388 -21.55 12.63 -31.99
CA VAL A 388 -21.05 11.31 -31.58
C VAL A 388 -22.17 10.45 -30.94
N ALA A 389 -23.02 11.06 -30.10
CA ALA A 389 -24.17 10.37 -29.52
C ALA A 389 -25.19 9.93 -30.59
N MET A 390 -25.49 10.80 -31.55
CA MET A 390 -26.36 10.47 -32.69
C MET A 390 -25.75 9.39 -33.59
N GLY A 391 -24.44 9.45 -33.88
CA GLY A 391 -23.75 8.39 -34.63
C GLY A 391 -23.84 7.03 -33.94
N TYR A 392 -23.66 6.99 -32.61
CA TYR A 392 -23.84 5.77 -31.82
C TYR A 392 -25.30 5.26 -31.87
N LEU A 393 -26.28 6.13 -31.68
CA LEU A 393 -27.72 5.78 -31.76
C LEU A 393 -28.10 5.26 -33.15
N LEU A 394 -27.71 5.93 -34.21
CA LEU A 394 -27.96 5.52 -35.60
C LEU A 394 -27.28 4.17 -35.91
N SER A 395 -26.05 3.93 -35.44
CA SER A 395 -25.39 2.63 -35.59
C SER A 395 -26.14 1.49 -34.88
N LYS A 396 -26.80 1.80 -33.76
CA LYS A 396 -27.55 0.84 -32.93
C LYS A 396 -28.97 0.58 -33.47
N LEU A 397 -29.55 1.56 -34.17
CA LEU A 397 -30.80 1.41 -34.93
C LEU A 397 -30.57 0.66 -36.26
N GLY A 398 -29.49 0.94 -36.99
CA GLY A 398 -29.11 0.18 -38.19
C GLY A 398 -28.91 -1.31 -37.91
N LYS A 399 -28.30 -1.67 -36.78
CA LYS A 399 -28.16 -3.07 -36.31
C LYS A 399 -29.48 -3.71 -35.83
N ARG A 400 -30.56 -2.94 -35.64
CA ARG A 400 -31.90 -3.48 -35.39
C ARG A 400 -32.67 -3.71 -36.69
N ASN A 401 -32.61 -2.78 -37.63
CA ASN A 401 -33.28 -2.95 -38.94
C ASN A 401 -32.67 -4.11 -39.74
N ALA A 402 -31.34 -4.30 -39.70
CA ALA A 402 -30.67 -5.44 -40.31
C ALA A 402 -31.01 -6.81 -39.66
N ARG A 403 -31.72 -6.82 -38.51
CA ARG A 403 -32.28 -8.05 -37.90
C ARG A 403 -33.76 -8.28 -38.23
N GLN A 404 -34.45 -7.31 -38.86
CA GLN A 404 -35.83 -7.46 -39.31
C GLN A 404 -35.94 -7.70 -40.83
N SER A 405 -34.95 -7.29 -41.62
CA SER A 405 -34.91 -7.54 -43.08
C SER A 405 -34.41 -8.94 -43.47
N GLY A 406 -34.32 -9.88 -42.53
CA GLY A 406 -33.83 -11.25 -42.73
C GLY A 406 -34.92 -12.32 -42.67
N THR A 407 -36.20 -11.93 -42.70
CA THR A 407 -37.34 -12.83 -42.47
C THR A 407 -38.45 -12.66 -43.53
N ASP A 408 -38.15 -11.99 -44.65
CA ASP A 408 -39.03 -11.95 -45.84
C ASP A 408 -38.21 -12.15 -47.11
N ARG A 409 -38.07 -13.43 -47.50
CA ARG A 409 -37.86 -13.97 -48.84
C ARG A 409 -37.87 -15.50 -48.73
N GLY A 410 -39.03 -16.08 -49.01
CA GLY A 410 -39.14 -17.47 -49.46
C GLY A 410 -38.78 -17.60 -50.94
#